data_AF-D5AVI8-F1
#
_entry.id   AF-D5AVI8-F1
#
_cell.length_a   1.000
_cell.length_b   1.000
_cell.length_c   1.000
_cell.angle_alpha   90.00
_cell.angle_beta   90.00
_cell.angle_gamma   90.00
#
_symmetry.space_group_name_H-M   'P 1'
#
loop_
_entity.id
_entity.type
_entity.pdbx_description
1 polymer ?
#
loop_
_entity_poly.entity_id
_entity_poly.type
_entity_poly.pdbx_seq_one_letter_code
_entity_poly.pdbx_strand_id
1 'polypeptide(L)'
;MTTSSRTTPPAAIPGRLPRLSRLGLLLYPFVTAAVAVNLFMLGLMGQALGFAALSPTAALLWALPFGLHASVLAARWVRSLIAEAGGI
;
A
#
# COMPACT_ATOMS: atom_id res chain seq x y z
N MET A 1 -38.60 -16.02 -39.24
CA MET A 1 -38.76 -16.28 -37.81
C MET A 1 -37.39 -16.69 -37.27
N THR A 2 -36.58 -15.72 -36.85
CA THR A 2 -35.19 -15.93 -36.37
C THR A 2 -35.17 -15.70 -34.87
N THR A 3 -35.09 -16.78 -34.09
CA THR A 3 -34.91 -16.74 -32.64
C THR A 3 -33.48 -16.33 -32.31
N SER A 4 -33.29 -15.09 -31.85
CA SER A 4 -32.03 -14.60 -31.29
C SER A 4 -31.91 -15.12 -29.85
N SER A 5 -31.16 -16.22 -29.67
CA SER A 5 -30.78 -16.75 -28.37
C SER A 5 -29.74 -15.82 -27.73
N ARG A 6 -30.21 -14.89 -26.90
CA ARG A 6 -29.36 -14.08 -26.03
C ARG A 6 -28.70 -15.01 -25.01
N THR A 7 -27.42 -15.33 -25.20
CA THR A 7 -26.62 -16.00 -24.17
C THR A 7 -26.50 -15.03 -23.01
N THR A 8 -27.25 -15.26 -21.93
CA THR A 8 -27.12 -14.49 -20.70
C THR A 8 -25.70 -14.68 -20.18
N PRO A 9 -24.87 -13.62 -20.08
CA PRO A 9 -23.55 -13.75 -19.49
C PRO A 9 -23.70 -14.25 -18.04
N PRO A 10 -22.80 -15.12 -17.56
CA PRO A 10 -22.85 -15.62 -16.19
C PRO A 10 -22.89 -14.43 -15.23
N ALA A 11 -23.79 -14.49 -14.24
CA ALA A 11 -23.92 -13.46 -13.23
C ALA A 11 -22.55 -13.21 -12.57
N ALA A 12 -21.97 -12.03 -12.78
CA ALA A 12 -20.74 -11.64 -12.11
C ALA A 12 -20.99 -11.73 -10.60
N ILE A 13 -20.20 -12.56 -9.89
CA ILE A 13 -20.23 -12.54 -8.43
C ILE A 13 -19.79 -11.13 -8.04
N PRO A 14 -20.63 -10.35 -7.34
CA PRO A 14 -20.24 -9.03 -6.88
C PRO A 14 -19.14 -9.24 -5.85
N GLY A 15 -17.89 -9.17 -6.29
CA GLY A 15 -16.80 -9.16 -5.34
C GLY A 15 -16.87 -7.84 -4.59
N ARG A 16 -16.38 -7.87 -3.35
CA ARG A 16 -16.30 -6.67 -2.52
C ARG A 16 -14.85 -6.22 -2.42
N LEU A 17 -14.58 -4.95 -2.70
CA LEU A 17 -13.23 -4.40 -2.54
C LEU A 17 -12.74 -4.65 -1.11
N PRO A 18 -11.45 -5.00 -0.92
CA PRO A 18 -10.88 -5.17 0.41
C PRO A 18 -11.13 -3.94 1.28
N ARG A 19 -11.48 -4.16 2.56
CA ARG A 19 -11.56 -3.06 3.52
C ARG A 19 -10.20 -2.41 3.66
N LEU A 20 -10.17 -1.07 3.65
CA LEU A 20 -8.92 -0.30 3.69
C LEU A 20 -8.06 -0.66 4.90
N SER A 21 -8.68 -0.88 6.07
CA SER A 21 -7.98 -1.30 7.29
C SER A 21 -7.33 -2.67 7.15
N ARG A 22 -8.01 -3.64 6.53
CA ARG A 22 -7.48 -5.00 6.32
C ARG A 22 -6.33 -5.00 5.33
N LEU A 23 -6.46 -4.23 4.23
CA LEU A 23 -5.41 -4.07 3.24
C LEU A 23 -4.20 -3.32 3.82
N GLY A 24 -4.44 -2.24 4.58
CA GLY A 24 -3.39 -1.50 5.28
C GLY A 24 -2.64 -2.36 6.29
N LEU A 25 -3.35 -3.19 7.08
CA LEU A 25 -2.72 -4.10 8.03
C LEU A 25 -1.86 -5.17 7.33
N LEU A 26 -2.33 -5.69 6.20
CA LEU A 26 -1.56 -6.66 5.39
C LEU A 26 -0.29 -6.03 4.81
N LEU A 27 -0.38 -4.78 4.36
CA LEU A 27 0.75 -4.03 3.80
C LEU A 27 1.70 -3.50 4.86
N TYR A 28 1.24 -3.33 6.10
CA TYR A 28 1.97 -2.69 7.19
C TYR A 28 3.42 -3.16 7.38
N PRO A 29 3.73 -4.46 7.51
CA PRO A 29 5.12 -4.89 7.73
C PRO A 29 6.03 -4.53 6.54
N PHE A 30 5.54 -4.65 5.31
CA PHE A 30 6.30 -4.34 4.10
C PHE A 30 6.53 -2.83 3.94
N VAL A 31 5.47 -2.04 4.11
CA VAL A 31 5.56 -0.58 4.00
C VAL A 31 6.41 0.00 5.12
N THR A 32 6.29 -0.52 6.35
CA THR A 32 7.09 -0.09 7.50
C THR A 32 8.57 -0.40 7.30
N ALA A 33 8.91 -1.58 6.78
CA ALA A 33 10.29 -1.93 6.45
C ALA A 33 10.87 -1.00 5.38
N ALA A 34 10.11 -0.71 4.32
CA ALA A 34 10.53 0.24 3.28
C ALA A 34 10.75 1.65 3.84
N VAL A 35 9.86 2.11 4.71
CA VAL A 35 10.01 3.41 5.40
C VAL A 35 11.25 3.45 6.28
N ALA A 36 11.57 2.38 7.02
CA ALA A 36 12.77 2.30 7.86
C ALA A 36 14.05 2.43 7.03
N VAL A 37 14.16 1.70 5.92
CA VAL A 37 15.32 1.77 5.02
C VAL A 37 15.45 3.18 4.42
N ASN A 38 14.34 3.77 3.97
CA ASN A 38 14.34 5.12 3.41
C ASN A 38 14.73 6.19 4.45
N LEU A 39 14.24 6.08 5.69
CA LEU A 39 14.63 6.97 6.79
C LEU A 39 16.13 6.86 7.11
N PHE A 40 16.66 5.64 7.15
CA PHE A 40 18.07 5.40 7.39
C PHE A 40 18.93 5.99 6.25
N MET A 41 18.59 5.71 5.00
CA MET A 41 19.27 6.28 3.83
C MET A 41 19.19 7.81 3.82
N LEU A 42 18.02 8.38 4.14
CA LEU A 42 17.85 9.83 4.27
C LEU A 42 18.75 10.40 5.37
N GLY A 43 18.91 9.69 6.49
CA GLY A 43 19.84 10.04 7.55
C GLY A 43 21.30 10.05 7.09
N LEU A 44 21.72 9.08 6.27
CA LEU A 44 23.06 9.06 5.67
C LEU A 44 23.24 10.22 4.68
N MET A 45 22.25 10.49 3.82
CA MET A 45 22.28 11.63 2.90
C MET A 45 22.35 12.96 3.65
N GLY A 46 21.63 13.08 4.77
CA GLY A 46 21.65 14.25 5.64
C GLY A 46 23.03 14.57 6.21
N GLN A 47 23.94 13.59 6.30
CA GLN A 47 25.32 13.84 6.71
C GLN A 47 26.05 14.80 5.75
N ALA A 48 25.68 14.80 4.46
CA ALA A 48 26.24 15.75 3.49
C ALA A 48 25.90 17.22 3.83
N LEU A 49 24.84 17.44 4.61
CA LEU A 49 24.40 18.75 5.09
C LEU A 49 24.90 19.06 6.51
N GLY A 50 25.73 18.19 7.10
CA GLY A 50 26.26 18.33 8.46
C GLY A 50 25.35 17.79 9.57
N PHE A 51 24.25 17.11 9.25
CA PHE A 51 23.44 16.44 10.25
C PHE A 51 24.12 15.18 10.81
N ALA A 52 23.78 14.80 12.04
CA ALA A 52 24.19 13.52 12.60
C ALA A 52 23.53 12.36 11.86
N ALA A 53 24.25 11.23 11.73
CA ALA A 53 23.70 10.01 11.14
C ALA A 53 22.52 9.49 11.97
N LEU A 54 21.43 9.14 11.31
CA LEU A 54 20.31 8.45 11.94
C LEU A 54 20.71 7.00 12.26
N SER A 55 20.62 6.60 13.52
CA SER A 55 20.97 5.22 13.89
C SER A 55 19.96 4.21 13.31
N PRO A 56 20.38 2.95 13.05
CA PRO A 56 19.46 1.91 12.57
C PRO A 56 18.27 1.68 13.51
N THR A 57 18.50 1.76 14.82
CA THR A 57 17.46 1.61 15.84
C THR A 57 16.48 2.79 15.83
N ALA A 58 16.98 4.03 15.70
CA ALA A 58 16.13 5.21 15.58
C ALA A 58 15.29 5.15 14.30
N ALA A 59 15.87 4.72 13.17
CA ALA A 59 15.14 4.55 11.92
C ALA A 59 13.99 3.55 12.06
N LEU A 60 14.21 2.42 12.73
CA LEU A 60 13.15 1.44 13.01
C LEU A 60 12.03 2.02 13.91
N LEU A 61 12.40 2.75 14.97
CA LEU A 61 11.42 3.35 15.88
C LEU A 61 10.56 4.41 15.17
N TRP A 62 11.19 5.28 14.38
CA TRP A 62 10.47 6.28 13.58
C TRP A 62 9.64 5.65 12.47
N ALA A 63 10.07 4.52 11.92
CA ALA A 63 9.30 3.80 10.92
C ALA A 63 7.97 3.26 11.44
N LEU A 64 7.81 3.01 12.74
CA LEU A 64 6.54 2.52 13.28
C LEU A 64 5.37 3.51 13.06
N PRO A 65 5.44 4.78 13.51
CA PRO A 65 4.42 5.77 13.23
C PRO A 65 4.39 6.15 11.75
N PHE A 66 5.53 6.40 11.10
CA PHE A 66 5.52 6.79 9.67
C PHE A 66 5.00 5.67 8.77
N GLY A 67 5.35 4.43 9.07
CA GLY A 67 4.87 3.22 8.40
C GLY A 67 3.36 3.05 8.54
N LEU A 68 2.76 3.41 9.68
CA LEU A 68 1.30 3.37 9.85
C LEU A 68 0.61 4.33 8.87
N HIS A 69 1.07 5.59 8.82
CA HIS A 69 0.52 6.60 7.93
C HIS A 69 0.74 6.20 6.46
N ALA A 70 1.96 5.77 6.12
CA ALA A 70 2.31 5.30 4.77
C ALA A 70 1.48 4.08 4.35
N SER A 71 1.16 3.17 5.26
CA SER A 71 0.37 1.96 4.97
C SER A 71 -1.08 2.29 4.62
N VAL A 72 -1.66 3.31 5.24
CA VAL A 72 -3.00 3.81 4.87
C VAL A 72 -2.97 4.42 3.47
N LEU A 73 -1.96 5.22 3.14
CA LEU A 73 -1.79 5.80 1.81
C LEU A 73 -1.56 4.72 0.74
N ALA A 74 -0.68 3.76 1.01
CA ALA A 74 -0.41 2.62 0.15
C ALA A 74 -1.67 1.78 -0.08
N ALA A 75 -2.44 1.48 0.98
CA ALA A 75 -3.69 0.75 0.86
C ALA A 75 -4.75 1.50 0.05
N ARG A 76 -4.80 2.84 0.15
CA ARG A 76 -5.70 3.67 -0.69
C ARG A 76 -5.31 3.57 -2.16
N TRP A 77 -4.02 3.67 -2.46
CA TRP A 77 -3.48 3.56 -3.81
C TRP A 77 -3.68 2.15 -4.40
N VAL A 78 -3.33 1.09 -3.67
CA VAL A 78 -3.58 -0.29 -4.12
C VAL A 78 -5.07 -0.53 -4.36
N ARG A 79 -5.95 -0.03 -3.49
CA ARG A 79 -7.40 -0.15 -3.68
C ARG A 79 -7.90 0.60 -4.93
N SER A 80 -7.35 1.75 -5.27
CA SER A 80 -7.71 2.44 -6.52
C SER A 80 -7.23 1.66 -7.74
N LEU A 81 -6.03 1.07 -7.70
CA LEU A 81 -5.54 0.19 -8.76
C LEU A 81 -6.42 -1.06 -8.96
N ILE A 82 -6.87 -1.67 -7.86
CA ILE A 82 -7.81 -2.80 -7.93
C ILE A 82 -9.11 -2.35 -8.61
N ALA A 83 -9.67 -1.22 -8.20
CA ALA A 83 -10.89 -0.70 -8.82
C ALA A 83 -10.71 -0.39 -10.33
N GLU A 84 -9.57 0.16 -10.72
CA GLU A 84 -9.25 0.48 -12.13
C GLU A 84 -9.00 -0.77 -12.98
N ALA A 85 -8.45 -1.84 -12.39
CA ALA A 85 -8.23 -3.12 -13.06
C ALA A 85 -9.53 -3.92 -13.32
N GLY A 86 -10.70 -3.30 -13.16
CA GLY A 86 -11.98 -3.99 -13.19
C GLY A 86 -12.14 -4.91 -11.99
N GLY A 87 -11.46 -4.60 -10.88
CA GLY A 87 -11.64 -5.28 -9.62
C GLY A 87 -13.08 -5.08 -9.19
N ILE A 88 -13.86 -6.09 -9.56
CA ILE A 88 -15.24 -6.44 -9.17
C ILE A 88 -16.27 -5.35 -9.39
#